data_AF-A0AA45V6G3-F1
#
_entry.id   AF-A0AA45V6G3-F1
#
_cell.length_a   1.000
_cell.length_b   1.000
_cell.length_c   1.000
_cell.angle_alpha   90.00
_cell.angle_beta   90.00
_cell.angle_gamma   90.00
#
_symmetry.space_group_name_H-M   'P 1'
#
loop_
_entity.id
_entity.type
_entity.pdbx_description
1 polymer ?
#
loop_
_entity_poly.entity_id
_entity_poly.type
_entity_poly.pdbx_seq_one_letter_code
_entity_poly.pdbx_strand_id
1 'polypeptide(L)' 'MKPEIEVERRAGMITGASCGHVSLIWLPGDGRHGVRTWVLSTDSGGTIRRIRLSPGEIGCLAGILQTIANEGGRDDEPVG' A
#
# COMPACT_ATOMS: atom_id res chain seq x y z
N MET A 1 10.27 16.32 4.10
CA MET A 1 10.19 15.29 5.15
C MET A 1 9.89 13.98 4.45
N LYS A 2 10.62 12.88 4.72
CA LYS A 2 10.20 11.58 4.19
C LYS A 2 8.94 11.15 4.95
N PRO A 3 7.86 10.74 4.27
CA PRO A 3 6.68 10.26 4.97
C PRO A 3 7.06 9.04 5.83
N GLU A 4 6.60 9.03 7.08
CA GLU A 4 6.80 7.90 7.96
C GLU A 4 5.97 6.71 7.48
N ILE A 5 6.54 5.51 7.59
CA ILE A 5 5.87 4.27 7.19
C ILE A 5 5.41 3.57 8.45
N GLU A 6 4.11 3.34 8.54
CA GLU A 6 3.51 2.55 9.61
C GLU A 6 3.16 1.16 9.07
N VAL A 7 3.42 0.11 9.84
CA VAL A 7 3.15 -1.28 9.44
C VAL A 7 2.32 -1.96 10.51
N GLU A 8 1.13 -2.41 10.14
CA GLU A 8 0.24 -3.18 11.01
C GLU A 8 0.56 -4.67 10.94
N ARG A 9 0.62 -5.31 12.11
CA ARG A 9 0.86 -6.74 12.23
C ARG A 9 -0.13 -7.40 13.18
N ARG A 10 -0.62 -8.58 12.82
CA ARG A 10 -1.46 -9.46 13.66
C ARG A 10 -0.87 -10.87 13.64
N ALA A 11 -0.64 -11.46 14.80
CA ALA A 11 -0.06 -12.81 14.93
C ALA A 11 1.23 -13.01 14.11
N GLY A 12 2.13 -12.01 14.10
CA GLY A 12 3.38 -12.03 13.34
C GLY A 12 3.25 -11.74 11.84
N MET A 13 2.03 -11.58 11.35
CA MET A 13 1.72 -11.37 9.94
C MET A 13 1.45 -9.89 9.64
N ILE A 14 2.01 -9.36 8.55
CA ILE A 14 1.65 -8.01 8.08
C ILE A 14 0.23 -8.03 7.54
N THR A 15 -0.62 -7.14 8.05
CA THR A 15 -2.04 -7.01 7.69
C THR A 15 -2.38 -5.66 7.08
N GLY A 16 -1.51 -4.68 7.26
CA GLY A 16 -1.68 -3.35 6.68
C GLY A 16 -0.39 -2.57 6.74
N ALA A 17 -0.33 -1.48 5.98
CA ALA A 17 0.71 -0.47 6.11
C ALA A 17 0.27 0.85 5.47
N SER A 18 0.80 1.97 5.96
CA SER A 18 0.48 3.31 5.47
C SER A 18 1.75 4.15 5.30
N CYS A 19 1.69 5.13 4.40
CA CYS A 19 2.75 6.08 4.14
C CYS A 19 2.14 7.38 3.61
N GLY A 20 2.06 8.40 4.46
CA GLY A 20 1.38 9.66 4.13
C GLY A 20 -0.08 9.43 3.74
N HIS A 21 -0.43 9.82 2.52
CA HIS A 21 -1.78 9.69 1.97
C HIS A 21 -2.14 8.27 1.46
N VAL A 22 -1.20 7.34 1.46
CA VAL A 22 -1.36 5.99 0.89
C VAL A 22 -1.53 4.96 2.00
N SER A 23 -2.49 4.05 1.83
CA SER A 23 -2.68 2.90 2.72
C SER A 23 -2.86 1.60 1.94
N LEU A 24 -2.36 0.51 2.51
CA LEU A 24 -2.53 -0.87 2.05
C LEU A 24 -3.20 -1.67 3.15
N ILE A 25 -4.29 -2.35 2.81
CA ILE A 25 -4.99 -3.26 3.72
C ILE A 25 -5.06 -4.63 3.08
N TRP A 26 -4.64 -5.65 3.81
CA TRP A 26 -4.77 -7.03 3.37
C TRP A 26 -6.23 -7.45 3.36
N LEU A 27 -6.70 -8.00 2.24
CA LEU A 27 -8.00 -8.67 2.18
C LEU A 27 -7.82 -10.16 2.51
N PRO A 28 -8.35 -10.62 3.66
CA PRO A 28 -8.38 -12.05 3.96
C PRO A 28 -9.34 -12.74 2.96
N GLY A 29 -8.82 -13.65 2.15
CA GLY A 29 -9.53 -14.40 1.11
C GLY A 29 -8.64 -15.49 0.51
N ASP A 30 -9.03 -16.08 -0.63
CA ASP A 30 -8.37 -17.21 -1.33
C ASP A 30 -6.97 -16.89 -1.91
N GLY A 31 -6.13 -16.17 -1.18
CA GLY A 31 -4.72 -16.02 -1.50
C GLY A 31 -4.10 -17.41 -1.65
N ARG A 32 -3.67 -17.74 -2.87
CA ARG A 32 -2.92 -18.98 -3.15
C ARG A 32 -1.65 -18.94 -2.30
N HIS A 33 -1.38 -19.99 -1.53
CA HIS A 33 -0.25 -20.12 -0.57
C HIS A 33 0.91 -19.16 -0.86
N GLY A 34 1.02 -18.09 -0.07
CA GLY A 34 2.09 -17.10 -0.15
C GLY A 34 1.74 -15.79 -0.88
N VAL A 35 0.85 -15.80 -1.89
CA VAL A 35 0.40 -14.57 -2.58
C VAL A 35 -0.86 -14.03 -1.91
N ARG A 36 -0.86 -12.74 -1.58
CA ARG A 36 -1.95 -12.08 -0.87
C ARG A 36 -2.54 -10.95 -1.68
N THR A 37 -3.86 -10.80 -1.59
CA THR A 37 -4.58 -9.68 -2.20
C THR A 37 -4.64 -8.51 -1.23
N TRP A 38 -4.24 -7.34 -1.69
CA TRP A 38 -4.24 -6.10 -0.93
C TRP A 38 -5.11 -5.06 -1.62
N VAL A 39 -5.76 -4.21 -0.83
CA VAL A 39 -6.40 -2.99 -1.31
C VAL A 39 -5.47 -1.84 -1.01
N LEU A 40 -5.08 -1.13 -2.06
CA LEU A 40 -4.40 0.15 -1.98
C LEU A 40 -5.45 1.26 -2.06
N SER A 41 -5.40 2.19 -1.13
CA SER A 41 -6.28 3.37 -1.07
C SER A 41 -5.45 4.64 -0.89
N THR A 42 -5.83 5.70 -1.58
CA THR A 42 -5.35 7.07 -1.32
C THR A 42 -6.42 7.87 -0.56
N ASP A 43 -6.00 8.76 0.35
CA ASP A 43 -6.90 9.61 1.17
C ASP A 43 -7.86 10.49 0.34
N SER A 44 -7.43 10.88 -0.85
CA SER A 44 -8.17 11.62 -1.86
C SER A 44 -9.34 10.84 -2.47
N GLY A 45 -9.52 9.56 -2.10
CA GLY A 45 -10.59 8.70 -2.62
C GLY A 45 -10.45 8.35 -4.11
N GLY A 46 -9.45 8.92 -4.80
CA GLY A 46 -9.27 8.83 -6.24
C GLY A 46 -8.72 7.49 -6.73
N THR A 47 -7.99 6.74 -5.89
CA THR A 47 -7.43 5.44 -6.29
C THR A 47 -7.71 4.38 -5.23
N ILE A 48 -8.66 3.48 -5.54
CA ILE A 48 -8.80 2.19 -4.89
C ILE A 48 -8.39 1.12 -5.90
N ARG A 49 -7.27 0.43 -5.69
CA ARG A 49 -6.82 -0.67 -6.56
C ARG A 49 -6.55 -1.94 -5.76
N ARG A 50 -6.90 -3.09 -6.35
CA ARG A 50 -6.55 -4.40 -5.81
C ARG A 50 -5.23 -4.85 -6.42
N ILE A 51 -4.25 -5.16 -5.58
CA ILE A 51 -2.95 -5.67 -6.00
C ILE A 51 -2.71 -7.05 -5.36
N ARG A 52 -1.91 -7.88 -6.02
CA ARG A 52 -1.44 -9.15 -5.47
C ARG A 52 0.04 -9.02 -5.19
N LEU A 53 0.45 -9.36 -3.97
CA LEU A 53 1.85 -9.34 -3.57
C LEU A 53 2.28 -10.73 -3.12
N SER A 54 3.41 -11.19 -3.65
CA SER A 54 4.13 -12.38 -3.20
C SER A 54 4.85 -12.13 -1.85
N PRO A 55 5.35 -13.18 -1.16
CA PRO A 55 6.04 -13.00 0.12
C PRO A 55 7.28 -12.09 0.02
N GLY A 56 8.01 -12.14 -1.11
CA GLY A 56 9.17 -11.28 -1.34
C GLY A 56 8.77 -9.81 -1.49
N GLU A 57 7.69 -9.53 -2.21
CA GLU A 57 7.18 -8.17 -2.38
C GLU A 57 6.61 -7.60 -1.07
N ILE A 58 5.99 -8.44 -0.23
CA ILE A 58 5.58 -8.06 1.12
C ILE A 58 6.79 -7.68 1.99
N GLY A 59 7.95 -8.31 1.78
CA GLY A 59 9.21 -7.90 2.40
C GLY A 59 9.66 -6.49 1.98
N CYS A 60 9.25 -6.03 0.80
CA CYS A 60 9.56 -4.72 0.24
C CYS A 60 8.40 -3.70 0.37
N LEU A 61 7.38 -3.99 1.18
CA LEU A 61 6.15 -3.19 1.29
C LEU A 61 6.42 -1.70 1.56
N ALA A 62 7.41 -1.41 2.41
CA ALA A 62 7.87 -0.06 2.71
C ALA A 62 8.30 0.72 1.45
N GLY A 63 9.07 0.07 0.55
CA GLY A 63 9.50 0.68 -0.69
C GLY A 63 8.35 0.87 -1.68
N ILE A 64 7.44 -0.10 -1.77
CA ILE A 64 6.25 -0.02 -2.62
C ILE A 64 5.38 1.18 -2.21
N LEU A 65 5.07 1.30 -0.91
CA LEU A 65 4.28 2.40 -0.38
C LEU A 65 4.94 3.76 -0.62
N GLN A 66 6.25 3.85 -0.36
CA GLN A 66 6.99 5.07 -0.56
C GLN A 66 7.00 5.52 -2.03
N THR A 67 7.15 4.58 -2.98
CA THR A 67 7.07 4.87 -4.41
C THR A 67 5.70 5.40 -4.79
N ILE A 68 4.63 4.73 -4.37
CA ILE A 68 3.25 5.14 -4.66
C ILE A 68 2.94 6.52 -4.06
N ALA A 69 3.34 6.77 -2.81
CA ALA A 69 3.12 8.05 -2.14
C ALA A 69 3.87 9.21 -2.83
N ASN A 70 5.00 8.92 -3.47
CA ASN A 70 5.76 9.91 -4.23
C ASN A 70 5.19 10.15 -5.63
N GLU A 71 4.59 9.13 -6.27
CA GLU A 71 4.00 9.24 -7.60
C GLU A 71 2.60 9.85 -7.58
N GLY A 72 1.77 9.51 -6.58
CA GLY A 72 0.40 10.03 -6.42
C GLY A 72 0.30 11.53 -6.13
N GLY A 73 1.43 12.19 -5.84
CA GLY A 73 1.50 13.65 -5.67
C GLY A 73 1.75 14.45 -6.95
N ARG A 74 1.84 13.80 -8.13
CA ARG A 74 2.08 14.48 -9.42
C ARG A 74 0.84 14.72 -10.28
N ASP A 75 -0.30 14.12 -9.94
CA ASP A 75 -1.54 14.30 -10.70
C ASP A 75 -2.36 15.53 -10.25
N ASP A 76 -1.88 16.30 -9.26
CA ASP A 76 -2.54 17.51 -8.72
C ASP A 76 -1.82 18.81 -9.12
N GLU A 77 -1.08 18.84 -10.24
CA GLU A 77 -0.65 20.13 -10.81
C GLU A 77 -1.87 20.83 -11.44
N PRO A 78 -2.32 21.99 -10.94
CA PRO A 78 -3.41 22.70 -11.59
C PRO A 78 -2.95 23.18 -12.95
N VAL A 79 -3.55 22.64 -14.01
CA VAL A 79 -3.45 23.23 -15.35
C VAL A 79 -4.19 24.56 -15.30
N GLY A 80 -3.43 25.66 -15.24
CA GLY A 80 -3.78 27.00 -15.73
C GLY A 80 -4.99 27.68 -15.10
#